data_AF-A0A6I7WHM6-F1
#
_entry.id   AF-A0A6I7WHM6-F1
#
_cell.length_a   1.000
_cell.length_b   1.000
_cell.length_c   1.000
_cell.angle_alpha   90.00
_cell.angle_beta   90.00
_cell.angle_gamma   90.00
#
_symmetry.space_group_name_H-M   'P 1'
#
loop_
_entity.id
_entity.type
_entity.pdbx_description
1 polymer ?
#
loop_
_entity_poly.entity_id
_entity_poly.type
_entity_poly.pdbx_seq_one_letter_code
_entity_poly.pdbx_strand_id
1 'polypeptide(L)'
;YGTVDTVMAPEIFVGVNAGNNFIEIDYTDSGKFTSALQNAFVFEFHDHALPVHITSAIIDRSVTTFPLTDNDVQLDGNQLSINVQGLSFNSDSFIRINLDAGDPVDVGNPVYVIGDTGPAGGWVFYVTDGGSHGLEAAPKDLQTATWGCYSTVVGADGVLLHTGKANTRAIISAKCKGAPLYGGSSLVAAKLANDYKYNGYTHWFLPSQDELKLIYSNLFLYDLGDFPIHKEFVSYWSSTELDTRKAYVTHFFGSSDKNYKPR
;
A
#
# COMPACT_ATOMS: atom_id res chain seq x y z
N TYR A 1 -47.20 -1.16 35.95
CA TYR A 1 -45.93 -1.92 35.95
C TYR A 1 -44.97 -1.17 35.06
N GLY A 2 -43.82 -0.77 35.59
CA GLY A 2 -42.79 -0.07 34.82
C GLY A 2 -41.75 -1.05 34.34
N THR A 3 -41.42 -0.99 33.06
CA THR A 3 -40.27 -1.69 32.48
C THR A 3 -39.10 -0.72 32.40
N VAL A 4 -37.92 -1.17 32.78
CA VAL A 4 -36.65 -0.45 32.58
C VAL A 4 -35.91 -1.15 31.44
N ASP A 5 -35.35 -0.37 30.52
CA ASP A 5 -34.43 -0.89 29.53
C ASP A 5 -33.05 -1.02 30.20
N THR A 6 -32.68 -2.24 30.57
CA THR A 6 -31.35 -2.57 31.07
C THR A 6 -30.67 -3.45 30.05
N VAL A 7 -29.47 -3.06 29.62
CA VAL A 7 -28.57 -3.91 28.83
C VAL A 7 -28.29 -5.18 29.65
N MET A 8 -28.96 -6.29 29.32
CA MET A 8 -28.90 -7.55 30.08
C MET A 8 -27.72 -8.45 29.68
N ALA A 9 -26.90 -8.04 28.72
CA ALA A 9 -25.69 -8.75 28.32
C ALA A 9 -24.47 -7.84 28.52
N PRO A 10 -23.40 -8.32 29.18
CA PRO A 10 -22.15 -7.57 29.24
C PRO A 10 -21.64 -7.33 27.81
N GLU A 11 -21.41 -6.08 27.45
CA GLU A 11 -20.67 -5.73 26.24
C GLU A 11 -19.21 -6.14 26.45
N ILE A 12 -18.70 -6.99 25.57
CA ILE A 12 -17.28 -7.38 25.58
C ILE A 12 -16.55 -6.43 24.65
N PHE A 13 -15.59 -5.68 25.17
CA PHE A 13 -14.67 -4.91 24.36
C PHE A 13 -13.51 -5.81 23.91
N VAL A 14 -13.37 -5.92 22.60
CA VAL A 14 -12.32 -6.70 21.94
C VAL A 14 -11.57 -5.76 21.00
N GLY A 15 -10.25 -5.72 21.12
CA GLY A 15 -9.39 -5.06 20.15
C GLY A 15 -9.02 -6.04 19.04
N VAL A 16 -8.97 -5.54 17.80
CA VAL A 16 -8.60 -6.33 16.62
C VAL A 16 -7.59 -5.54 15.81
N ASN A 17 -6.45 -6.15 15.54
CA ASN A 17 -5.37 -5.58 14.73
C ASN A 17 -5.05 -6.53 13.57
N ALA A 18 -5.16 -6.04 12.34
CA ALA A 18 -4.80 -6.77 11.13
C ALA A 18 -3.49 -6.23 10.56
N GLY A 19 -2.43 -7.04 10.63
CA GLY A 19 -1.12 -6.74 10.05
C GLY A 19 -0.96 -7.35 8.66
N ASN A 20 0.25 -7.23 8.10
CA ASN A 20 0.56 -7.73 6.75
C ASN A 20 0.42 -9.25 6.60
N ASN A 21 0.66 -10.00 7.67
CA ASN A 21 0.65 -11.47 7.68
C ASN A 21 0.10 -12.04 8.99
N PHE A 22 -0.74 -11.28 9.70
CA PHE A 22 -1.34 -11.75 10.94
C PHE A 22 -2.64 -11.02 11.27
N ILE A 23 -3.44 -11.65 12.13
CA ILE A 23 -4.54 -11.03 12.86
C ILE A 23 -4.30 -11.22 14.36
N GLU A 24 -4.42 -10.14 15.12
CA GLU A 24 -4.31 -10.12 16.56
C GLU A 24 -5.63 -9.72 17.20
N ILE A 25 -5.95 -10.34 18.34
CA ILE A 25 -7.16 -10.06 19.12
C ILE A 25 -6.78 -9.97 20.60
N ASP A 26 -7.12 -8.86 21.24
CA ASP A 26 -6.88 -8.59 22.66
C ASP A 26 -8.18 -8.22 23.40
N TYR A 27 -8.14 -8.36 24.72
CA TYR A 27 -9.30 -8.21 25.58
C TYR A 27 -8.99 -7.25 26.72
N THR A 28 -9.94 -6.37 27.05
CA THR A 28 -9.80 -5.44 28.18
C THR A 28 -10.62 -5.84 29.40
N ASP A 29 -11.40 -6.93 29.30
CA ASP A 29 -12.28 -7.43 30.36
C ASP A 29 -12.07 -8.94 30.56
N SER A 30 -12.86 -9.57 31.42
CA SER A 30 -12.86 -10.99 31.69
C SER A 30 -14.25 -11.58 31.58
N GLY A 31 -14.31 -12.84 31.15
CA GLY A 31 -15.59 -13.50 30.96
C GLY A 31 -15.44 -14.87 30.34
N LYS A 32 -16.59 -15.42 29.91
CA LYS A 32 -16.66 -16.70 29.22
C LYS A 32 -17.66 -16.59 28.09
N PHE A 33 -17.22 -16.93 26.88
CA PHE A 33 -18.11 -17.03 25.74
C PHE A 33 -19.13 -18.16 25.98
N THR A 34 -20.40 -17.88 25.72
CA THR A 34 -21.46 -18.88 25.92
C THR A 34 -21.30 -20.05 24.95
N SER A 35 -21.80 -21.22 25.33
CA SER A 35 -21.82 -22.40 24.47
C SER A 35 -22.98 -22.40 23.47
N ALA A 36 -23.57 -21.23 23.17
CA ALA A 36 -24.61 -21.11 22.14
C ALA A 36 -24.02 -21.35 20.73
N LEU A 37 -24.88 -21.79 19.81
CA LEU A 37 -24.53 -21.87 18.38
C LEU A 37 -24.08 -20.47 17.91
N GLN A 38 -22.87 -20.40 17.35
CA GLN A 38 -22.24 -19.21 16.73
C GLN A 38 -21.56 -18.19 17.67
N ASN A 39 -20.58 -18.63 18.48
CA ASN A 39 -19.59 -17.70 19.07
C ASN A 39 -18.24 -17.86 18.38
N ALA A 40 -18.03 -17.09 17.31
CA ALA A 40 -16.79 -17.07 16.56
C ALA A 40 -16.46 -15.66 16.06
N PHE A 41 -15.17 -15.37 15.91
CA PHE A 41 -14.72 -14.25 15.08
C PHE A 41 -14.62 -14.72 13.64
N VAL A 42 -15.19 -13.95 12.72
CA VAL A 42 -15.18 -14.27 11.28
C VAL A 42 -14.58 -13.10 10.53
N PHE A 43 -13.56 -13.38 9.73
CA PHE A 43 -12.89 -12.43 8.85
C PHE A 43 -13.09 -12.88 7.41
N GLU A 44 -13.60 -11.98 6.57
CA GLU A 44 -13.74 -12.22 5.14
C GLU A 44 -12.70 -11.36 4.40
N PHE A 45 -11.86 -12.02 3.61
CA PHE A 45 -10.85 -11.38 2.79
C PHE A 45 -11.45 -11.08 1.40
N HIS A 46 -11.57 -9.79 1.05
CA HIS A 46 -12.13 -9.36 -0.24
C HIS A 46 -11.05 -9.12 -1.29
N ASP A 47 -11.18 -9.80 -2.44
CA ASP A 47 -10.26 -9.81 -3.59
C ASP A 47 -10.31 -8.55 -4.46
N HIS A 48 -10.39 -7.35 -3.89
CA HIS A 48 -10.49 -6.14 -4.71
C HIS A 48 -9.15 -5.66 -5.31
N ALA A 49 -8.00 -6.23 -4.95
CA ALA A 49 -6.70 -5.83 -5.51
C ALA A 49 -5.50 -6.77 -5.24
N LEU A 50 -5.71 -8.02 -4.77
CA LEU A 50 -4.60 -8.91 -4.39
C LEU A 50 -4.69 -10.29 -5.06
N PRO A 51 -3.55 -10.94 -5.29
CA PRO A 51 -3.40 -12.28 -5.86
C PRO A 51 -2.78 -13.26 -4.87
N VAL A 52 -2.89 -12.89 -3.60
CA VAL A 52 -2.38 -13.67 -2.51
C VAL A 52 -3.61 -14.36 -1.95
N HIS A 53 -3.78 -15.61 -2.37
CA HIS A 53 -4.68 -16.50 -1.66
C HIS A 53 -4.00 -16.80 -0.33
N ILE A 54 -4.64 -16.42 0.78
CA ILE A 54 -4.22 -16.91 2.08
C ILE A 54 -4.38 -18.43 2.02
N THR A 55 -3.28 -19.14 2.17
CA THR A 55 -3.24 -20.60 2.09
C THR A 55 -3.29 -21.25 3.45
N SER A 56 -2.91 -20.52 4.49
CA SER A 56 -2.92 -21.02 5.86
C SER A 56 -3.28 -19.90 6.84
N ALA A 57 -3.91 -20.30 7.94
CA ALA A 57 -4.09 -19.49 9.12
C ALA A 57 -3.73 -20.37 10.32
N ILE A 58 -2.67 -20.02 11.04
CA ILE A 58 -2.10 -20.86 12.11
C ILE A 58 -1.98 -20.02 13.38
N ILE A 59 -2.33 -20.62 14.52
CA ILE A 59 -2.17 -19.97 15.82
C ILE A 59 -0.68 -19.79 16.11
N ASP A 60 -0.25 -18.56 16.39
CA ASP A 60 1.07 -18.29 16.92
C ASP A 60 1.14 -18.71 18.39
N ARG A 61 1.64 -19.92 18.62
CA ARG A 61 1.79 -20.52 19.94
C ARG A 61 2.84 -19.83 20.81
N SER A 62 3.69 -18.96 20.25
CA SER A 62 4.73 -18.28 21.02
C SER A 62 4.19 -17.10 21.83
N VAL A 63 3.04 -16.54 21.42
CA VAL A 63 2.45 -15.34 22.05
C VAL A 63 0.97 -15.49 22.40
N THR A 64 0.22 -16.41 21.78
CA THR A 64 -1.20 -16.60 22.07
C THR A 64 -1.40 -17.15 23.48
N THR A 65 -2.05 -16.37 24.34
CA THR A 65 -2.40 -16.75 25.72
C THR A 65 -3.85 -17.20 25.86
N PHE A 66 -4.71 -16.87 24.88
CA PHE A 66 -6.10 -17.31 24.84
C PHE A 66 -6.17 -18.83 24.55
N PRO A 67 -7.07 -19.60 25.19
CA PRO A 67 -7.00 -21.07 25.20
C PRO A 67 -7.58 -21.71 23.92
N LEU A 68 -7.09 -21.33 22.75
CA LEU A 68 -7.45 -21.93 21.46
C LEU A 68 -6.72 -23.25 21.22
N THR A 69 -7.37 -24.15 20.49
CA THR A 69 -6.79 -25.33 19.84
C THR A 69 -6.75 -25.12 18.33
N ASP A 70 -5.95 -25.91 17.60
CA ASP A 70 -5.87 -25.77 16.14
C ASP A 70 -7.22 -26.03 15.46
N ASN A 71 -8.11 -26.81 16.07
CA ASN A 71 -9.46 -27.07 15.56
C ASN A 71 -10.38 -25.85 15.65
N ASP A 72 -10.03 -24.87 16.50
CA ASP A 72 -10.81 -23.65 16.67
C ASP A 72 -10.53 -22.64 15.55
N VAL A 73 -9.49 -22.84 14.74
CA VAL A 73 -9.12 -21.95 13.65
C VAL A 73 -9.33 -22.65 12.32
N GLN A 74 -10.20 -22.10 11.50
CA GLN A 74 -10.55 -22.66 10.20
C GLN A 74 -10.46 -21.58 9.12
N LEU A 75 -9.77 -21.89 8.04
CA LEU A 75 -9.74 -21.08 6.83
C LEU A 75 -10.49 -21.86 5.74
N ASP A 76 -11.63 -21.33 5.30
CA ASP A 76 -12.41 -21.88 4.18
C ASP A 76 -12.51 -20.84 3.08
N GLY A 77 -11.82 -21.08 1.96
CA GLY A 77 -11.69 -20.11 0.88
C GLY A 77 -11.09 -18.79 1.37
N ASN A 78 -11.90 -17.72 1.33
CA ASN A 78 -11.51 -16.38 1.75
C ASN A 78 -12.02 -16.02 3.16
N GLN A 79 -12.49 -17.00 3.94
CA GLN A 79 -13.05 -16.76 5.25
C GLN A 79 -12.22 -17.44 6.33
N LEU A 80 -11.69 -16.66 7.27
CA LEU A 80 -11.09 -17.15 8.50
C LEU A 80 -12.14 -17.13 9.62
N SER A 81 -12.37 -18.27 10.24
CA SER A 81 -13.22 -18.44 11.42
C SER A 81 -12.38 -18.85 12.63
N ILE A 82 -12.55 -18.15 13.75
CA ILE A 82 -11.95 -18.45 15.04
C ILE A 82 -13.08 -18.75 16.04
N ASN A 83 -13.28 -20.03 16.34
CA ASN A 83 -14.28 -20.49 17.30
C ASN A 83 -13.83 -20.17 18.73
N VAL A 84 -14.64 -19.41 19.45
CA VAL A 84 -14.37 -19.06 20.85
C VAL A 84 -15.42 -19.62 21.80
N GLN A 85 -16.33 -20.46 21.30
CA GLN A 85 -17.45 -21.01 22.05
C GLN A 85 -16.99 -21.73 23.33
N GLY A 86 -17.54 -21.30 24.48
CA GLY A 86 -17.24 -21.92 25.76
C GLY A 86 -15.86 -21.59 26.34
N LEU A 87 -15.05 -20.78 25.67
CA LEU A 87 -13.73 -20.38 26.13
C LEU A 87 -13.80 -19.17 27.06
N SER A 88 -12.93 -19.15 28.07
CA SER A 88 -12.81 -18.03 29.01
C SER A 88 -11.71 -17.08 28.57
N PHE A 89 -11.92 -15.77 28.74
CA PHE A 89 -10.93 -14.71 28.55
C PHE A 89 -10.76 -13.87 29.82
N ASN A 90 -9.66 -13.14 29.86
CA ASN A 90 -9.36 -12.08 30.83
C ASN A 90 -8.55 -10.97 30.12
N SER A 91 -8.17 -9.93 30.86
CA SER A 91 -7.39 -8.81 30.33
C SER A 91 -5.99 -9.18 29.81
N ASP A 92 -5.51 -10.39 30.12
CA ASP A 92 -4.22 -10.90 29.66
C ASP A 92 -4.37 -11.86 28.47
N SER A 93 -5.60 -12.11 28.05
CA SER A 93 -5.91 -12.98 26.91
C SER A 93 -5.52 -12.29 25.61
N PHE A 94 -4.85 -13.06 24.75
CA PHE A 94 -4.34 -12.58 23.48
C PHE A 94 -4.38 -13.72 22.46
N ILE A 95 -4.86 -13.44 21.26
CA ILE A 95 -4.82 -14.34 20.10
C ILE A 95 -3.93 -13.70 19.06
N ARG A 96 -3.00 -14.48 18.49
CA ARG A 96 -2.32 -14.13 17.24
C ARG A 96 -2.48 -15.28 16.26
N ILE A 97 -3.05 -14.99 15.11
CA ILE A 97 -3.15 -15.91 13.97
C ILE A 97 -2.18 -15.41 12.90
N ASN A 98 -1.16 -16.20 12.59
CA ASN A 98 -0.27 -15.95 11.47
C ASN A 98 -0.96 -16.42 10.18
N LEU A 99 -0.89 -15.59 9.15
CA LEU A 99 -1.48 -15.84 7.84
C LEU A 99 -0.36 -16.06 6.84
N ASP A 100 -0.36 -17.22 6.18
CA ASP A 100 0.56 -17.45 5.08
C ASP A 100 -0.14 -17.18 3.75
N ALA A 101 0.49 -16.31 2.97
CA ALA A 101 0.30 -16.20 1.56
C ALA A 101 0.85 -17.46 0.88
N GLY A 102 0.05 -18.12 0.05
CA GLY A 102 0.64 -19.08 -0.89
C GLY A 102 1.62 -18.37 -1.80
N ASP A 103 2.68 -19.06 -2.24
CA ASP A 103 3.44 -18.58 -3.39
C ASP A 103 2.45 -18.31 -4.54
N PRO A 104 2.55 -17.18 -5.25
CA PRO A 104 1.76 -16.99 -6.45
C PRO A 104 2.02 -18.19 -7.36
N VAL A 105 0.95 -18.83 -7.83
CA VAL A 105 1.01 -20.02 -8.69
C VAL A 105 2.11 -19.83 -9.73
N ASP A 106 3.17 -20.66 -9.66
CA ASP A 106 4.31 -20.63 -10.58
C ASP A 106 3.83 -20.98 -11.99
N VAL A 107 3.46 -19.95 -12.75
CA VAL A 107 3.26 -20.03 -14.19
C VAL A 107 4.54 -19.60 -14.91
N GLY A 108 5.72 -20.09 -14.50
CA GLY A 108 6.95 -20.03 -15.29
C GLY A 108 7.41 -18.65 -15.78
N ASN A 109 6.89 -17.57 -15.19
CA ASN A 109 7.25 -16.19 -15.46
C ASN A 109 7.98 -15.66 -14.23
N PRO A 110 9.02 -14.82 -14.39
CA PRO A 110 9.68 -14.20 -13.25
C PRO A 110 8.63 -13.41 -12.44
N VAL A 111 8.44 -13.85 -11.19
CA VAL A 111 7.67 -13.14 -10.17
C VAL A 111 8.55 -11.98 -9.70
N TYR A 112 8.15 -10.75 -10.00
CA TYR A 112 8.89 -9.57 -9.57
C TYR A 112 8.51 -9.18 -8.14
N VAL A 113 9.50 -8.87 -7.32
CA VAL A 113 9.30 -8.26 -6.00
C VAL A 113 9.72 -6.79 -6.00
N ILE A 114 9.28 -6.05 -4.98
CA ILE A 114 9.69 -4.65 -4.80
C ILE A 114 11.22 -4.57 -4.72
N GLY A 115 11.79 -3.64 -5.49
CA GLY A 115 13.23 -3.45 -5.61
C GLY A 115 13.89 -4.22 -6.76
N ASP A 116 13.18 -5.14 -7.42
CA ASP A 116 13.70 -5.79 -8.62
C ASP A 116 13.83 -4.82 -9.80
N THR A 117 14.60 -5.23 -10.80
CA THR A 117 14.52 -4.65 -12.14
C THR A 117 13.38 -5.33 -12.90
N GLY A 118 12.33 -4.57 -13.20
CA GLY A 118 11.14 -5.07 -13.90
C GLY A 118 11.36 -5.24 -15.41
N PRO A 119 10.35 -5.75 -16.14
CA PRO A 119 10.46 -6.02 -17.58
C PRO A 119 10.73 -4.76 -18.42
N ALA A 120 10.29 -3.57 -17.99
CA ALA A 120 10.64 -2.32 -18.67
C ALA A 120 12.06 -1.83 -18.35
N GLY A 121 12.79 -2.55 -17.49
CA GLY A 121 14.15 -2.23 -17.07
C GLY A 121 14.21 -1.14 -16.01
N GLY A 122 13.08 -0.81 -15.38
CA GLY A 122 12.97 0.12 -14.25
C GLY A 122 12.93 -0.60 -12.91
N TRP A 123 12.87 0.18 -11.84
CA TRP A 123 12.81 -0.32 -10.46
C TRP A 123 11.37 -0.60 -10.05
N VAL A 124 11.06 -1.84 -9.70
CA VAL A 124 9.72 -2.25 -9.27
C VAL A 124 9.41 -1.61 -7.91
N PHE A 125 8.44 -0.70 -7.85
CA PHE A 125 8.04 -0.04 -6.58
C PHE A 125 6.66 -0.47 -6.08
N TYR A 126 5.88 -1.13 -6.94
CA TYR A 126 4.55 -1.63 -6.64
C TYR A 126 4.30 -2.93 -7.40
N VAL A 127 3.79 -3.94 -6.72
CA VAL A 127 3.48 -5.25 -7.28
C VAL A 127 2.04 -5.63 -6.97
N THR A 128 1.45 -6.32 -7.91
CA THR A 128 0.12 -6.93 -7.89
C THR A 128 0.24 -8.28 -8.59
N ASP A 129 -0.81 -9.06 -8.63
CA ASP A 129 -0.83 -10.37 -9.29
C ASP A 129 0.36 -11.30 -9.00
N GLY A 130 0.92 -11.23 -7.80
CA GLY A 130 1.95 -12.11 -7.29
C GLY A 130 3.29 -11.73 -7.86
N GLY A 131 3.48 -10.44 -8.18
CA GLY A 131 4.62 -9.97 -8.93
C GLY A 131 4.47 -10.12 -10.45
N SER A 132 3.35 -10.65 -10.96
CA SER A 132 3.12 -10.73 -12.41
C SER A 132 2.66 -9.41 -13.04
N HIS A 133 2.11 -8.50 -12.23
CA HIS A 133 1.78 -7.13 -12.64
C HIS A 133 2.31 -6.12 -11.62
N GLY A 134 2.51 -4.88 -12.04
CA GLY A 134 3.02 -3.86 -11.14
C GLY A 134 3.35 -2.55 -11.84
N LEU A 135 4.07 -1.69 -11.13
CA LEU A 135 4.59 -0.44 -11.64
C LEU A 135 6.10 -0.34 -11.39
N GLU A 136 6.78 0.22 -12.38
CA GLU A 136 8.22 0.45 -12.37
C GLU A 136 8.52 1.95 -12.39
N ALA A 137 9.49 2.37 -11.59
CA ALA A 137 10.11 3.69 -11.69
C ALA A 137 11.23 3.63 -12.73
N ALA A 138 11.45 4.71 -13.48
CA ALA A 138 12.53 4.74 -14.48
C ALA A 138 13.89 4.39 -13.83
N PRO A 139 14.79 3.68 -14.54
CA PRO A 139 16.06 3.24 -13.98
C PRO A 139 16.99 4.37 -13.56
N LYS A 140 16.74 5.59 -14.05
CA LYS A 140 17.50 6.80 -13.76
C LYS A 140 16.57 8.00 -13.68
N ASP A 141 16.94 8.95 -12.82
CA ASP A 141 16.26 10.24 -12.73
C ASP A 141 16.33 11.00 -14.08
N LEU A 142 15.24 11.69 -14.40
CA LEU A 142 15.15 12.52 -15.59
C LEU A 142 15.60 13.95 -15.28
N GLN A 143 15.88 14.73 -16.32
CA GLN A 143 16.29 16.12 -16.14
C GLN A 143 15.20 17.00 -15.51
N THR A 144 15.61 18.06 -14.82
CA THR A 144 14.70 19.03 -14.20
C THR A 144 13.75 19.65 -15.22
N ALA A 145 12.48 19.74 -14.84
CA ALA A 145 11.42 20.37 -15.62
C ALA A 145 10.39 21.06 -14.73
N THR A 146 9.61 21.95 -15.33
CA THR A 146 8.40 22.48 -14.70
C THR A 146 7.31 21.42 -14.69
N TRP A 147 6.40 21.46 -13.71
CA TRP A 147 5.32 20.49 -13.62
C TRP A 147 4.42 20.47 -14.87
N GLY A 148 3.85 21.63 -15.21
CA GLY A 148 2.79 21.76 -16.20
C GLY A 148 2.32 23.20 -16.38
N CYS A 149 1.04 23.39 -16.63
CA CYS A 149 0.45 24.70 -16.87
C CYS A 149 0.44 25.55 -15.58
N TYR A 150 0.55 26.87 -15.72
CA TYR A 150 0.38 27.81 -14.61
C TYR A 150 -0.89 28.64 -14.82
N SER A 151 -1.68 28.81 -13.76
CA SER A 151 -2.98 29.50 -13.77
C SER A 151 -4.01 28.87 -14.71
N THR A 152 -3.98 27.55 -14.86
CA THR A 152 -4.93 26.79 -15.70
C THR A 152 -5.12 25.41 -15.07
N VAL A 153 -6.37 25.03 -14.83
CA VAL A 153 -6.72 23.66 -14.43
C VAL A 153 -6.66 22.76 -15.66
N VAL A 154 -5.88 21.69 -15.56
CA VAL A 154 -5.74 20.70 -16.65
C VAL A 154 -6.58 19.44 -16.41
N GLY A 155 -7.14 19.27 -15.20
CA GLY A 155 -7.97 18.12 -14.84
C GLY A 155 -7.13 16.88 -14.55
N ALA A 156 -5.93 17.08 -13.99
CA ALA A 156 -5.02 16.01 -13.59
C ALA A 156 -5.08 15.79 -12.06
N ASP A 157 -6.28 15.66 -11.51
CA ASP A 157 -6.56 15.64 -10.06
C ASP A 157 -6.59 14.23 -9.45
N GLY A 158 -6.29 13.19 -10.23
CA GLY A 158 -6.18 11.82 -9.73
C GLY A 158 -5.07 11.69 -8.68
N VAL A 159 -5.42 11.19 -7.49
CA VAL A 159 -4.49 11.02 -6.35
C VAL A 159 -4.00 9.57 -6.23
N LEU A 160 -4.91 8.63 -6.44
CA LEU A 160 -4.74 7.20 -6.12
C LEU A 160 -3.79 6.49 -7.09
N LEU A 161 -3.37 5.28 -6.70
CA LEU A 161 -2.66 4.33 -7.57
C LEU A 161 -3.35 4.18 -8.94
N HIS A 162 -2.55 4.04 -9.98
CA HIS A 162 -2.95 3.93 -11.39
C HIS A 162 -3.57 5.19 -12.02
N THR A 163 -3.72 6.30 -11.29
CA THR A 163 -4.22 7.55 -11.88
C THR A 163 -3.13 8.36 -12.58
N GLY A 164 -1.84 8.11 -12.31
CA GLY A 164 -0.73 8.91 -12.85
C GLY A 164 -0.65 8.96 -14.38
N LYS A 165 -1.00 7.85 -15.04
CA LYS A 165 -1.04 7.77 -16.51
C LYS A 165 -2.15 8.64 -17.10
N ALA A 166 -3.32 8.66 -16.48
CA ALA A 166 -4.44 9.50 -16.92
C ALA A 166 -4.11 10.99 -16.70
N ASN A 167 -3.57 11.33 -15.53
CA ASN A 167 -3.10 12.69 -15.21
C ASN A 167 -2.04 13.18 -16.19
N THR A 168 -1.03 12.35 -16.48
CA THR A 168 0.03 12.66 -17.44
C THR A 168 -0.56 13.00 -18.83
N ARG A 169 -1.54 12.23 -19.29
CA ARG A 169 -2.24 12.50 -20.56
C ARG A 169 -3.01 13.82 -20.51
N ALA A 170 -3.67 14.15 -19.41
CA ALA A 170 -4.38 15.41 -19.24
C ALA A 170 -3.43 16.61 -19.33
N ILE A 171 -2.30 16.57 -18.62
CA ILE A 171 -1.26 17.62 -18.66
C ILE A 171 -0.71 17.80 -20.09
N ILE A 172 -0.43 16.70 -20.81
CA ILE A 172 0.06 16.75 -22.20
C ILE A 172 -1.00 17.35 -23.14
N SER A 173 -2.26 16.95 -22.96
CA SER A 173 -3.38 17.43 -23.78
C SER A 173 -3.65 18.92 -23.60
N ALA A 174 -3.35 19.47 -22.43
CA ALA A 174 -3.41 20.90 -22.15
C ALA A 174 -2.33 21.72 -22.89
N LYS A 175 -1.35 21.08 -23.54
CA LYS A 175 -0.29 21.72 -24.34
C LYS A 175 0.46 22.82 -23.55
N CYS A 176 0.70 22.56 -22.28
CA CYS A 176 1.43 23.47 -21.40
C CYS A 176 2.79 23.83 -22.00
N LYS A 177 3.15 25.11 -21.99
CA LYS A 177 4.49 25.58 -22.32
C LYS A 177 5.27 25.69 -21.02
N GLY A 178 6.32 24.89 -20.86
CA GLY A 178 7.15 24.97 -19.65
C GLY A 178 7.69 26.39 -19.45
N ALA A 179 7.76 26.86 -18.22
CA ALA A 179 8.46 28.12 -17.95
C ALA A 179 9.97 27.89 -18.10
N PRO A 180 10.74 28.81 -18.70
CA PRO A 180 12.19 28.69 -18.76
C PRO A 180 12.74 28.60 -17.33
N LEU A 181 13.37 27.48 -16.99
CA LEU A 181 14.11 27.35 -15.73
C LEU A 181 15.48 27.97 -15.94
N TYR A 182 15.79 29.08 -15.25
CA TYR A 182 17.11 29.72 -15.23
C TYR A 182 17.83 29.82 -16.60
N GLY A 183 17.12 30.24 -17.64
CA GLY A 183 17.68 30.40 -18.99
C GLY A 183 17.79 29.12 -19.83
N GLY A 184 17.22 28.00 -19.36
CA GLY A 184 17.18 26.71 -20.07
C GLY A 184 15.86 26.43 -20.81
N SER A 185 15.78 25.24 -21.42
CA SER A 185 14.64 24.76 -22.20
C SER A 185 13.34 24.70 -21.41
N SER A 186 12.24 25.14 -22.03
CA SER A 186 10.86 25.05 -21.53
C SER A 186 10.35 23.60 -21.50
N LEU A 187 10.77 22.82 -20.51
CA LEU A 187 10.38 21.41 -20.36
C LEU A 187 9.23 21.24 -19.36
N VAL A 188 8.38 20.27 -19.66
CA VAL A 188 7.21 19.87 -18.85
C VAL A 188 7.45 18.44 -18.37
N ALA A 189 7.37 18.20 -17.07
CA ALA A 189 7.72 16.93 -16.44
C ALA A 189 6.87 15.77 -17.00
N ALA A 190 5.56 15.97 -17.15
CA ALA A 190 4.67 14.98 -17.77
C ALA A 190 5.07 14.62 -19.20
N LYS A 191 5.52 15.62 -19.99
CA LYS A 191 6.00 15.40 -21.36
C LYS A 191 7.35 14.68 -21.37
N LEU A 192 8.27 15.01 -20.46
CA LEU A 192 9.54 14.30 -20.33
C LEU A 192 9.32 12.83 -20.00
N ALA A 193 8.45 12.53 -19.03
CA ALA A 193 8.13 11.16 -18.68
C ALA A 193 7.47 10.40 -19.85
N ASN A 194 6.51 11.02 -20.54
CA ASN A 194 5.83 10.39 -21.68
C ASN A 194 6.73 10.19 -22.90
N ASP A 195 7.68 11.10 -23.14
CA ASP A 195 8.62 11.00 -24.26
C ASP A 195 9.81 10.07 -23.94
N TYR A 196 9.98 9.66 -22.68
CA TYR A 196 11.01 8.74 -22.25
C TYR A 196 10.81 7.36 -22.90
N LYS A 197 11.90 6.81 -23.45
CA LYS A 197 11.93 5.50 -24.09
C LYS A 197 13.11 4.73 -23.56
N TYR A 198 12.83 3.57 -23.01
CA TYR A 198 13.85 2.70 -22.44
C TYR A 198 13.44 1.24 -22.58
N ASN A 199 14.40 0.37 -22.89
CA ASN A 199 14.20 -1.07 -23.09
C ASN A 199 13.05 -1.45 -24.06
N GLY A 200 12.75 -0.61 -25.05
CA GLY A 200 11.63 -0.83 -25.99
C GLY A 200 10.25 -0.37 -25.49
N TYR A 201 10.15 0.11 -24.24
CA TYR A 201 8.92 0.64 -23.66
C TYR A 201 8.81 2.15 -23.86
N THR A 202 7.60 2.60 -24.21
CA THR A 202 7.28 4.01 -24.53
C THR A 202 6.08 4.54 -23.75
N HIS A 203 5.67 3.83 -22.70
CA HIS A 203 4.45 4.14 -21.93
C HIS A 203 4.75 4.64 -20.52
N TRP A 204 5.94 5.21 -20.32
CA TRP A 204 6.34 5.88 -19.10
C TRP A 204 5.46 7.11 -18.85
N PHE A 205 5.22 7.43 -17.59
CA PHE A 205 4.34 8.52 -17.19
C PHE A 205 4.81 9.14 -15.88
N LEU A 206 4.36 10.36 -15.59
CA LEU A 206 4.66 11.04 -14.33
C LEU A 206 3.73 10.46 -13.24
N PRO A 207 4.28 9.92 -12.14
CA PRO A 207 3.48 9.20 -11.13
C PRO A 207 2.47 10.13 -10.45
N SER A 208 1.30 9.62 -10.09
CA SER A 208 0.35 10.28 -9.19
C SER A 208 0.96 10.48 -7.80
N GLN A 209 0.26 11.24 -6.95
CA GLN A 209 0.69 11.47 -5.58
C GLN A 209 0.96 10.16 -4.82
N ASP A 210 0.04 9.19 -4.85
CA ASP A 210 0.21 7.96 -4.07
C ASP A 210 1.24 7.01 -4.70
N GLU A 211 1.36 6.97 -6.03
CA GLU A 211 2.45 6.27 -6.71
C GLU A 211 3.82 6.86 -6.34
N LEU A 212 3.94 8.19 -6.27
CA LEU A 212 5.18 8.86 -5.87
C LEU A 212 5.55 8.61 -4.40
N LYS A 213 4.56 8.52 -3.51
CA LYS A 213 4.78 8.11 -2.12
C LYS A 213 5.31 6.68 -2.02
N LEU A 214 4.81 5.75 -2.86
CA LEU A 214 5.34 4.39 -2.90
C LEU A 214 6.76 4.34 -3.44
N ILE A 215 7.08 5.11 -4.49
CA ILE A 215 8.46 5.24 -4.96
C ILE A 215 9.38 5.70 -3.82
N TYR A 216 8.94 6.68 -3.04
CA TYR A 216 9.68 7.15 -1.87
C TYR A 216 9.84 6.05 -0.81
N SER A 217 8.75 5.45 -0.34
CA SER A 217 8.78 4.51 0.78
C SER A 217 9.47 3.20 0.43
N ASN A 218 9.31 2.72 -0.81
CA ASN A 218 9.72 1.37 -1.20
C ASN A 218 11.07 1.33 -1.92
N LEU A 219 11.49 2.42 -2.57
CA LEU A 219 12.79 2.49 -3.25
C LEU A 219 13.75 3.43 -2.52
N PHE A 220 13.37 4.71 -2.39
CA PHE A 220 14.29 5.73 -1.91
C PHE A 220 14.76 5.49 -0.47
N LEU A 221 13.84 5.14 0.46
CA LEU A 221 14.20 4.84 1.86
C LEU A 221 15.15 3.65 2.01
N TYR A 222 15.20 2.77 1.00
CA TYR A 222 16.02 1.56 0.97
C TYR A 222 17.26 1.69 0.08
N ASP A 223 17.59 2.90 -0.38
CA ASP A 223 18.76 3.18 -1.24
C ASP A 223 18.70 2.48 -2.61
N LEU A 224 17.48 2.25 -3.12
CA LEU A 224 17.19 1.68 -4.45
C LEU A 224 16.73 2.80 -5.39
N GLY A 225 16.92 2.65 -6.71
CA GLY A 225 16.36 3.59 -7.69
C GLY A 225 17.32 4.58 -8.37
N ASP A 226 18.63 4.51 -8.08
CA ASP A 226 19.66 5.45 -8.61
C ASP A 226 19.29 6.94 -8.40
N PHE A 227 18.61 7.23 -7.29
CA PHE A 227 18.30 8.61 -6.93
C PHE A 227 19.61 9.36 -6.60
N PRO A 228 19.75 10.64 -6.95
CA PRO A 228 20.92 11.44 -6.59
C PRO A 228 21.02 11.66 -5.07
N ILE A 229 21.63 10.71 -4.35
CA ILE A 229 21.66 10.64 -2.88
C ILE A 229 22.44 11.78 -2.20
N HIS A 230 23.27 12.48 -2.96
CA HIS A 230 24.20 13.50 -2.46
C HIS A 230 23.78 14.95 -2.78
N LYS A 231 22.52 15.19 -3.16
CA LYS A 231 22.02 16.54 -3.44
C LYS A 231 21.00 16.93 -2.37
N GLU A 232 21.36 17.90 -1.54
CA GLU A 232 20.65 18.21 -0.27
C GLU A 232 19.19 18.68 -0.43
N PHE A 233 18.66 18.86 -1.65
CA PHE A 233 17.29 19.37 -1.89
C PHE A 233 16.66 18.84 -3.19
N VAL A 234 16.58 17.51 -3.37
CA VAL A 234 15.89 16.95 -4.55
C VAL A 234 14.39 16.80 -4.28
N SER A 235 13.60 17.43 -5.15
CA SER A 235 12.14 17.44 -5.08
C SER A 235 11.59 16.75 -6.31
N TYR A 236 10.60 15.87 -6.13
CA TYR A 236 9.98 15.14 -7.22
C TYR A 236 8.53 15.56 -7.38
N TRP A 237 8.18 15.88 -8.63
CA TRP A 237 6.81 16.16 -9.02
C TRP A 237 6.00 14.89 -9.11
N SER A 238 4.77 14.93 -8.59
CA SER A 238 3.73 14.01 -9.05
C SER A 238 2.97 14.64 -10.23
N SER A 239 2.13 13.86 -10.90
CA SER A 239 1.18 14.33 -11.91
C SER A 239 -0.12 14.87 -11.32
N THR A 240 -0.27 14.87 -9.99
CA THR A 240 -1.49 15.31 -9.30
C THR A 240 -1.52 16.83 -9.16
N GLU A 241 -2.48 17.45 -9.85
CA GLU A 241 -2.88 18.85 -9.75
C GLU A 241 -3.60 19.10 -8.42
N LEU A 242 -3.26 20.18 -7.73
CA LEU A 242 -3.92 20.58 -6.48
C LEU A 242 -4.85 21.77 -6.70
N ASP A 243 -4.40 22.75 -7.48
CA ASP A 243 -5.19 23.91 -7.89
C ASP A 243 -4.59 24.53 -9.16
N THR A 244 -5.18 25.61 -9.65
CA THR A 244 -4.73 26.35 -10.85
C THR A 244 -3.24 26.73 -10.87
N ARG A 245 -2.55 26.78 -9.73
CA ARG A 245 -1.17 27.24 -9.54
C ARG A 245 -0.28 26.24 -8.83
N LYS A 246 -0.82 25.11 -8.34
CA LYS A 246 -0.10 24.15 -7.52
C LYS A 246 -0.31 22.73 -8.01
N ALA A 247 0.75 21.95 -7.91
CA ALA A 247 0.73 20.51 -8.05
C ALA A 247 1.47 19.88 -6.86
N TYR A 248 1.20 18.61 -6.60
CA TYR A 248 1.85 17.91 -5.51
C TYR A 248 3.31 17.61 -5.86
N VAL A 249 4.20 18.02 -4.95
CA VAL A 249 5.63 17.77 -4.95
C VAL A 249 6.02 17.21 -3.59
N THR A 250 6.94 16.25 -3.57
CA THR A 250 7.55 15.79 -2.32
C THR A 250 9.07 15.92 -2.37
N HIS A 251 9.65 16.21 -1.21
CA HIS A 251 11.10 16.24 -1.04
C HIS A 251 11.55 14.87 -0.56
N PHE A 252 12.39 14.20 -1.34
CA PHE A 252 12.97 12.93 -0.89
C PHE A 252 14.04 13.18 0.18
N PHE A 253 14.66 14.36 0.17
CA PHE A 253 15.60 14.82 1.20
C PHE A 253 14.96 15.88 2.09
N GLY A 254 15.06 15.71 3.42
CA GLY A 254 14.70 16.75 4.39
C GLY A 254 13.51 16.46 5.29
N SER A 255 12.84 15.31 5.19
CA SER A 255 12.05 14.82 6.32
C SER A 255 12.95 14.05 7.29
N SER A 256 12.66 14.18 8.58
CA SER A 256 13.28 13.48 9.71
C SER A 256 13.14 11.94 9.67
N ASP A 257 12.76 11.35 8.53
CA ASP A 257 12.28 9.97 8.41
C ASP A 257 13.37 8.94 8.10
N LYS A 258 14.65 9.36 7.97
CA LYS A 258 15.79 8.40 7.92
C LYS A 258 15.95 7.57 9.21
N ASN A 259 15.11 7.81 10.23
CA ASN A 259 15.10 7.08 11.49
C ASN A 259 14.10 5.91 11.54
N TYR A 260 13.29 5.67 10.51
CA TYR A 260 12.48 4.45 10.45
C TYR A 260 13.28 3.32 9.77
N LYS A 261 14.04 2.58 10.58
CA LYS A 261 14.48 1.23 10.24
C LYS A 261 13.53 0.24 10.93
N PRO A 262 12.57 -0.37 10.23
CA PRO A 262 11.94 -1.58 10.73
C PRO A 262 13.00 -2.69 10.78
N ARG A 263 12.99 -3.45 11.87
CA ARG A 263 13.83 -4.64 12.05
C ARG A 263 13.45 -5.73 11.07
#